data_AF-A0AA36M953-F1
#
_entry.id   AF-A0AA36M953-F1
#
_cell.length_a   1.000
_cell.length_b   1.000
_cell.length_c   1.000
_cell.angle_alpha   90.00
_cell.angle_beta   90.00
_cell.angle_gamma   90.00
#
_symmetry.space_group_name_H-M   'P 1'
#
loop_
_entity.id
_entity.type
_entity.pdbx_description
1 polymer ?
#
loop_
_entity_poly.entity_id
_entity_poly.type
_entity_poly.pdbx_seq_one_letter_code
_entity_poly.pdbx_strand_id
1 'polypeptide(L)' 'MKIKAVEFYSGIGGMHYALREAFADSCVLAACDINTTANEIYAYNFPETRLLQNNIQALTVNKLDKMEADLWMMSPP' A
#
# COMPACT_ATOMS: atom_id res chain seq x y z
N MET A 1 2.55 -13.26 13.69
CA MET A 1 1.94 -11.93 13.95
C MET A 1 1.30 -11.49 12.65
N LYS A 2 0.06 -11.00 12.68
CA LYS A 2 -0.65 -10.51 11.49
C LYS A 2 -0.60 -8.99 11.49
N ILE A 3 0.00 -8.39 10.46
CA ILE A 3 0.12 -6.95 10.30
C ILE A 3 -0.82 -6.50 9.19
N LYS A 4 -1.64 -5.48 9.45
CA LYS A 4 -2.37 -4.74 8.42
C LYS A 4 -1.56 -3.51 8.03
N ALA A 5 -1.04 -3.49 6.82
CA ALA A 5 -0.19 -2.40 6.35
C ALA A 5 -0.90 -1.49 5.35
N VAL A 6 -0.52 -0.21 5.34
CA VAL A 6 -0.78 0.70 4.20
C VAL A 6 0.55 1.04 3.57
N GLU A 7 0.61 0.97 2.24
CA GLU A 7 1.82 1.18 1.45
C GLU A 7 1.72 2.52 0.70
N PHE A 8 2.52 3.50 1.08
CA PHE A 8 2.62 4.79 0.40
C PHE A 8 3.79 4.81 -0.58
N TYR A 9 3.63 5.49 -1.71
CA TYR A 9 4.61 5.47 -2.81
C TYR A 9 4.88 4.03 -3.28
N SER A 10 3.79 3.29 -3.51
CA SER A 10 3.85 1.84 -3.67
C SER A 10 4.62 1.38 -4.90
N GLY A 11 4.75 2.22 -5.94
CA GLY A 11 5.41 1.86 -7.18
C GLY A 11 4.86 0.54 -7.72
N ILE A 12 5.75 -0.43 -7.94
CA ILE A 12 5.40 -1.78 -8.43
C ILE A 12 5.19 -2.81 -7.31
N GLY A 13 5.17 -2.40 -6.05
CA GLY A 13 4.88 -3.25 -4.88
C GLY A 13 6.09 -3.93 -4.24
N GLY A 14 7.23 -3.24 -4.20
CA GLY A 14 8.43 -3.74 -3.52
C GLY A 14 8.23 -3.96 -2.01
N MET A 15 7.57 -3.01 -1.32
CA MET A 15 7.29 -3.15 0.12
C MET A 15 6.20 -4.20 0.37
N HIS A 16 5.23 -4.36 -0.54
CA HIS A 16 4.27 -5.47 -0.47
C HIS A 16 4.99 -6.83 -0.46
N TYR A 17 5.89 -7.07 -1.42
CA TYR A 17 6.66 -8.31 -1.45
C TYR A 17 7.50 -8.52 -0.18
N ALA A 18 8.17 -7.47 0.29
CA ALA A 18 8.96 -7.51 1.52
C ALA A 18 8.09 -7.86 2.76
N LEU A 19 6.89 -7.29 2.88
CA LEU A 19 5.94 -7.61 3.95
C LEU A 19 5.51 -9.08 3.89
N ARG A 20 5.20 -9.59 2.69
CA ARG A 20 4.81 -10.99 2.50
C ARG A 20 5.93 -11.96 2.89
N GLU A 21 7.18 -11.62 2.60
CA GLU A 21 8.34 -12.43 2.96
C GLU A 21 8.65 -12.38 4.46
N ALA A 22 8.60 -11.19 5.07
CA ALA A 22 8.88 -11.02 6.49
C ALA A 22 7.74 -11.55 7.39
N PHE A 23 6.48 -11.43 6.95
CA PHE A 23 5.30 -11.76 7.74
C PHE A 23 4.19 -12.34 6.85
N ALA A 24 4.27 -13.63 6.53
CA ALA A 24 3.39 -14.32 5.57
C ALA A 24 1.87 -14.13 5.78
N ASP A 25 1.38 -13.99 7.02
CA ASP A 25 -0.05 -13.82 7.33
C ASP A 25 -0.55 -12.37 7.27
N SER A 26 0.34 -11.43 6.94
CA SER A 26 0.04 -9.99 6.88
C SER A 26 -0.65 -9.60 5.57
N CYS A 27 -1.31 -8.45 5.55
CA CYS A 27 -1.96 -7.93 4.35
C CYS A 27 -1.71 -6.45 4.16
N VAL A 28 -1.70 -6.01 2.89
CA VAL A 28 -1.74 -4.60 2.53
C VAL A 28 -3.21 -4.20 2.33
N LEU A 29 -3.69 -3.30 3.18
CA LEU A 29 -5.06 -2.78 3.14
C LEU A 29 -5.29 -1.82 1.97
N ALA A 30 -4.28 -1.02 1.67
CA ALA A 30 -4.27 -0.09 0.56
C ALA A 30 -2.85 0.23 0.12
N ALA A 31 -2.68 0.42 -1.18
CA ALA A 31 -1.44 0.89 -1.79
C ALA A 31 -1.70 2.21 -2.53
N CYS A 32 -0.81 3.20 -2.35
CA CYS A 32 -0.99 4.54 -2.89
C CYS A 32 0.16 4.91 -3.83
N ASP A 33 -0.17 5.22 -5.08
CA ASP A 33 0.75 5.83 -6.03
C ASP A 33 -0.01 6.72 -7.04
N ILE A 34 0.63 7.79 -7.50
CA ILE A 34 0.07 8.67 -8.52
C ILE A 34 0.37 8.18 -9.94
N ASN A 35 1.40 7.34 -10.11
CA ASN A 35 1.85 6.87 -11.41
C ASN A 35 0.95 5.74 -11.93
N THR A 36 0.23 6.02 -13.01
CA THR A 36 -0.71 5.07 -13.63
C THR A 36 -0.02 3.79 -14.11
N THR A 37 1.16 3.90 -14.72
CA THR A 37 1.92 2.73 -15.20
C THR A 37 2.38 1.85 -14.05
N ALA A 38 2.85 2.44 -12.95
CA ALA A 38 3.22 1.70 -11.75
C ALA A 38 1.99 0.99 -11.14
N ASN A 39 0.85 1.68 -11.07
CA ASN A 39 -0.41 1.11 -10.59
C ASN A 39 -0.91 -0.06 -11.44
N GLU A 40 -0.77 -0.01 -12.77
CA GLU A 40 -1.10 -1.13 -13.66
C GLU A 40 -0.24 -2.36 -13.36
N ILE A 41 1.07 -2.17 -13.18
CA ILE A 41 2.00 -3.23 -12.81
C ILE A 41 1.68 -3.78 -11.41
N TYR A 42 1.40 -2.89 -10.45
CA TYR A 42 1.01 -3.29 -9.10
C TYR A 42 -0.26 -4.13 -9.12
N ALA A 43 -1.31 -3.67 -9.81
CA ALA A 43 -2.60 -4.35 -9.90
C ALA A 43 -2.47 -5.73 -10.56
N TYR A 44 -1.59 -5.87 -11.54
CA TYR A 44 -1.29 -7.15 -12.17
C TYR A 44 -0.73 -8.17 -11.17
N ASN A 45 0.14 -7.73 -10.25
CA ASN A 45 0.76 -8.60 -9.24
C ASN A 45 -0.13 -8.81 -8.00
N PHE A 46 -0.94 -7.81 -7.63
CA PHE A 46 -1.74 -7.77 -6.41
C PHE A 46 -3.20 -7.38 -6.70
N PRO A 47 -3.95 -8.17 -7.48
CA PRO A 47 -5.28 -7.80 -7.97
C PRO A 47 -6.32 -7.62 -6.86
N GLU A 48 -6.10 -8.22 -5.70
CA GLU A 48 -7.00 -8.12 -4.53
C GLU A 48 -6.70 -6.90 -3.64
N THR A 49 -5.57 -6.24 -3.86
CA THR A 49 -5.15 -5.09 -3.04
C THR A 49 -5.78 -3.81 -3.56
N ARG A 50 -6.36 -3.03 -2.65
CA ARG A 50 -6.96 -1.75 -2.99
C ARG A 50 -5.91 -0.73 -3.40
N LEU A 51 -5.88 -0.36 -4.68
CA LEU A 51 -5.06 0.74 -5.16
C LEU A 51 -5.77 2.09 -5.02
N LEU A 52 -5.08 3.05 -4.44
CA LEU A 52 -5.49 4.44 -4.31
C LEU A 52 -4.61 5.27 -5.23
N GLN A 53 -5.10 5.49 -6.46
CA GLN A 53 -4.45 6.41 -7.39
C GLN A 53 -4.70 7.86 -6.96
N ASN A 54 -3.94 8.32 -5.97
CA ASN A 54 -4.14 9.62 -5.37
C ASN A 54 -2.82 10.20 -4.86
N ASN A 55 -2.73 11.53 -4.84
CA ASN A 55 -1.64 12.20 -4.15
C ASN A 55 -1.79 11.96 -2.64
N ILE A 56 -0.72 11.50 -1.98
CA ILE A 56 -0.73 11.25 -0.54
C ILE A 56 -1.11 12.50 0.27
N GLN A 57 -0.82 13.70 -0.24
CA GLN A 57 -1.16 14.99 0.39
C GLN A 57 -2.68 15.24 0.43
N ALA A 58 -3.46 14.54 -0.39
CA ALA A 58 -4.92 14.60 -0.39
C ALA A 58 -5.57 13.60 0.60
N LEU A 59 -4.76 12.80 1.31
CA LEU A 59 -5.24 11.93 2.38
C LEU A 59 -5.44 12.75 3.66
N THR A 60 -6.63 12.67 4.23
CA THR A 60 -6.95 13.31 5.50
C THR A 60 -6.70 12.33 6.65
N VAL A 61 -6.44 12.86 7.85
CA VAL A 61 -6.31 12.05 9.07
C VAL A 61 -7.51 11.11 9.24
N ASN A 62 -8.74 11.63 9.07
CA ASN A 62 -9.95 10.81 9.14
C ASN A 62 -10.01 9.65 8.12
N LYS A 63 -9.37 9.78 6.95
CA LYS A 63 -9.28 8.68 5.98
C LYS A 63 -8.26 7.64 6.44
N LEU A 64 -7.13 8.08 6.98
CA LEU A 64 -6.06 7.21 7.48
C LEU A 64 -6.53 6.43 8.72
N ASP A 65 -7.19 7.09 9.67
CA ASP A 65 -7.72 6.44 10.88
C ASP A 65 -8.73 5.33 10.54
N LYS A 66 -9.59 5.56 9.55
CA LYS A 66 -10.57 4.56 9.06
C LYS A 66 -9.94 3.36 8.37
N MET A 67 -8.66 3.41 7.99
CA MET A 67 -7.98 2.24 7.45
C MET A 67 -7.62 1.25 8.55
N GLU A 68 -7.49 1.69 9.82
CA GLU A 68 -7.13 0.83 10.95
C GLU A 68 -5.84 0.02 10.67
N ALA A 69 -4.83 0.67 10.11
CA ALA A 69 -3.56 0.04 9.79
C ALA A 69 -2.66 -0.07 11.04
N ASP A 70 -1.97 -1.19 11.17
CA ASP A 70 -0.98 -1.43 12.23
C ASP A 70 0.41 -0.90 11.82
N LEU A 71 0.68 -0.83 10.51
CA LEU A 71 1.97 -0.44 9.94
C LEU A 71 1.80 0.46 8.73
N TRP A 72 2.62 1.51 8.66
CA TRP A 72 2.68 2.41 7.52
C TRP A 72 4.04 2.19 6.84
N MET A 73 4.02 1.69 5.61
CA MET A 73 5.22 1.49 4.80
C MET A 73 5.32 2.61 3.78
N MET A 74 6.53 3.10 3.52
CA MET A 74 6.73 4.18 2.57
C MET A 74 8.11 4.14 1.92
N SER A 75 8.18 4.56 0.67
CA SER A 75 9.41 4.87 -0.07
C SER A 75 9.29 6.24 -0.72
N PRO A 76 9.30 7.34 0.08
CA PRO A 76 9.23 8.68 -0.46
C PRO A 76 10.43 8.94 -1.40
N PRO A 77 10.22 9.66 -2.52
CA PRO A 77 11.30 10.03 -3.44
C PRO A 77 12.26 11.07 -2.84
#